data_AF-A0AA88I142-F1
#
_entry.id   AF-A0AA88I142-F1
#
_cell.length_a   1.000
_cell.length_b   1.000
_cell.length_c   1.000
_cell.angle_alpha   90.00
_cell.angle_beta   90.00
_cell.angle_gamma   90.00
#
_symmetry.space_group_name_H-M   'P 1'
#
loop_
_entity.id
_entity.type
_entity.pdbx_description
1 polymer ?
#
loop_
_entity_poly.entity_id
_entity_poly.type
_entity_poly.pdbx_seq_one_letter_code
_entity_poly.pdbx_strand_id
1 'polypeptide(L)'
;MHMSGAVVLHKAFDSVDRELLKDAMLNIGLPHSFVRLIVSMYTCVSGIIQVGNRFSKLFDIKREVKQGSTLSPKLFNIFINDVVNFLENRWAPKVILGTQKLSLLLFADDIALVANKPQDLQTLLNLIEEYLHIKKLRLNTEKSEVVIFKKGRLGTMKNIRLNLIIRNYL
;
A
#
# COMPACT_ATOMS: atom_id res chain seq x y z
N MET A 1 5.77 -22.00 -21.82
CA MET A 1 4.55 -21.97 -20.96
C MET A 1 4.45 -20.56 -20.40
N HIS A 2 3.64 -19.69 -21.02
CA HIS A 2 3.41 -18.34 -20.49
C HIS A 2 2.38 -18.43 -19.37
N MET A 3 2.78 -18.06 -18.16
CA MET A 3 1.93 -18.04 -16.99
C MET A 3 2.06 -16.65 -16.38
N SER A 4 1.06 -15.82 -16.62
CA SER A 4 1.04 -14.47 -16.07
C SER A 4 0.38 -14.53 -14.71
N GLY A 5 1.06 -14.17 -13.65
CA GLY A 5 0.51 -14.11 -12.29
C GLY A 5 0.31 -12.66 -11.89
N ALA A 6 -0.75 -12.40 -11.15
CA ALA A 6 -0.89 -11.18 -10.37
C ALA A 6 -1.02 -11.52 -8.88
N VAL A 7 -0.48 -10.67 -8.02
CA VAL A 7 -0.74 -10.76 -6.57
C VAL A 7 -1.39 -9.47 -6.15
N VAL A 8 -2.59 -9.58 -5.58
CA VAL A 8 -3.28 -8.45 -4.96
C VAL A 8 -2.92 -8.47 -3.49
N LEU A 9 -2.20 -7.43 -3.10
CA LEU A 9 -1.80 -7.17 -1.73
C LEU A 9 -2.79 -6.17 -1.15
N HIS A 10 -3.44 -6.58 -0.08
CA HIS A 10 -4.44 -5.78 0.62
C HIS A 10 -3.89 -5.25 1.95
N LYS A 11 -4.35 -4.05 2.36
CA LYS A 11 -4.04 -3.27 3.60
C LYS A 11 -2.78 -2.38 3.52
N ALA A 12 -2.64 -1.28 4.27
CA ALA A 12 -3.19 -0.90 5.57
C ALA A 12 -3.37 0.64 5.71
N PHE A 13 -4.61 1.13 5.73
CA PHE A 13 -4.90 2.52 6.13
C PHE A 13 -4.71 2.77 7.63
N ASP A 14 -4.60 1.71 8.44
CA ASP A 14 -4.69 1.80 9.90
C ASP A 14 -3.46 2.44 10.56
N SER A 15 -2.33 2.62 9.84
CA SER A 15 -1.14 3.30 10.39
C SER A 15 -0.19 3.88 9.33
N VAL A 16 -0.52 5.05 8.76
CA VAL A 16 0.46 5.87 8.03
C VAL A 16 1.33 6.65 9.03
N ASP A 17 2.64 6.56 8.91
CA ASP A 17 3.57 7.36 9.72
C ASP A 17 3.50 8.84 9.32
N ARG A 18 3.30 9.71 10.31
CA ARG A 18 3.02 11.14 10.10
C ARG A 18 4.23 11.92 9.58
N GLU A 19 5.43 11.60 10.06
CA GLU A 19 6.65 12.27 9.59
C GLU A 19 6.97 11.82 8.17
N LEU A 20 6.83 10.52 7.87
CA LEU A 20 7.00 10.03 6.50
C LEU A 20 5.97 10.61 5.52
N LEU A 21 4.72 10.83 5.94
CA LEU A 21 3.70 11.50 5.12
C LEU A 21 4.02 12.97 4.88
N LYS A 22 4.50 13.67 5.92
CA LYS A 22 4.97 15.05 5.81
C LYS A 22 6.13 15.15 4.82
N ASP A 23 7.11 14.26 4.91
CA ASP A 23 8.25 14.21 3.98
C ASP A 23 7.78 13.91 2.55
N ALA A 24 6.87 12.95 2.37
CA ALA A 24 6.29 12.66 1.07
C ALA A 24 5.59 13.88 0.43
N MET A 25 4.81 14.62 1.22
CA MET A 25 4.16 15.86 0.77
C MET A 25 5.16 16.96 0.40
N LEU A 26 6.25 17.10 1.16
CA LEU A 26 7.30 18.08 0.85
C LEU A 26 8.08 17.68 -0.40
N ASN A 27 8.37 16.39 -0.59
CA ASN A 27 9.10 15.86 -1.75
C ASN A 27 8.34 16.05 -3.08
N ILE A 28 7.01 16.07 -3.06
CA ILE A 28 6.20 16.41 -4.25
C ILE A 28 6.03 17.92 -4.45
N GLY A 29 6.65 18.75 -3.60
CA GLY A 29 6.68 20.21 -3.73
C GLY A 29 5.49 20.95 -3.11
N LEU A 30 4.75 20.34 -2.17
CA LEU A 30 3.68 21.07 -1.49
C LEU A 30 4.24 22.17 -0.57
N PRO A 31 3.61 23.36 -0.50
CA PRO A 31 4.06 24.44 0.38
C PRO A 31 4.09 24.02 1.85
N HIS A 32 5.13 24.43 2.58
CA HIS A 32 5.28 24.13 4.02
C HIS A 32 4.07 24.53 4.86
N SER A 33 3.41 25.66 4.54
CA SER A 33 2.20 26.12 5.23
C SER A 33 1.03 25.15 5.04
N PHE A 34 0.85 24.63 3.82
CA PHE A 34 -0.17 23.65 3.49
C PHE A 34 0.11 22.30 4.18
N VAL A 35 1.35 21.82 4.09
CA VAL A 35 1.78 20.58 4.77
C VAL A 35 1.52 20.65 6.28
N ARG A 36 1.88 21.77 6.91
CA ARG A 36 1.64 21.99 8.36
C ARG A 36 0.16 21.98 8.70
N LEU A 37 -0.70 22.58 7.86
CA LEU A 37 -2.15 22.55 8.03
C LEU A 37 -2.69 21.12 7.95
N ILE A 38 -2.27 20.34 6.96
CA ILE A 38 -2.69 18.94 6.85
C ILE A 38 -2.23 18.17 8.07
N VAL A 39 -0.94 18.23 8.43
CA VAL A 39 -0.42 17.51 9.60
C VAL A 39 -1.19 17.89 10.88
N SER A 40 -1.48 19.19 11.11
CA SER A 40 -2.22 19.64 12.29
C SER A 40 -3.65 19.08 12.37
N MET A 41 -4.32 18.90 11.23
CA MET A 41 -5.64 18.25 11.16
C MET A 41 -5.60 16.78 11.62
N TYR A 42 -4.43 16.12 11.56
CA TYR A 42 -4.24 14.73 11.94
C TYR A 42 -3.46 14.51 13.25
N THR A 43 -2.84 15.54 13.85
CA THR A 43 -2.10 15.44 15.13
C THR A 43 -2.89 15.81 16.38
N CYS A 44 -3.86 16.73 16.29
CA CYS A 44 -4.57 17.27 17.46
C CYS A 44 -6.08 17.07 17.35
N VAL A 45 -6.53 15.81 17.33
CA VAL A 45 -7.96 15.52 17.39
C VAL A 45 -8.28 14.97 18.78
N SER A 46 -9.03 15.74 19.57
CA SER A 46 -9.65 15.25 20.79
C SER A 46 -11.16 15.08 20.51
N GLY A 47 -11.73 13.99 20.99
CA GLY A 47 -13.14 13.63 20.80
C GLY A 47 -13.93 13.75 22.08
N ILE A 48 -15.24 13.92 21.93
CA ILE A 48 -16.26 13.74 22.96
C ILE A 48 -17.37 12.89 22.34
N ILE A 49 -17.83 11.87 23.07
CA ILE A 49 -18.96 11.04 22.66
C ILE A 49 -20.23 11.65 23.27
N GLN A 50 -21.24 11.91 22.44
CA GLN A 50 -22.56 12.35 22.89
C GLN A 50 -23.57 11.20 22.77
N VAL A 51 -24.26 10.88 23.87
CA VAL A 51 -25.37 9.92 23.89
C VAL A 51 -26.58 10.62 24.51
N GLY A 52 -27.55 11.00 23.68
CA GLY A 52 -28.65 11.88 24.09
C GLY A 52 -28.13 13.24 24.56
N ASN A 53 -28.44 13.62 25.81
CA ASN A 53 -27.97 14.86 26.44
C ASN A 53 -26.72 14.65 27.34
N ARG A 54 -26.06 13.49 27.27
CA ARG A 54 -24.86 13.19 28.05
C ARG A 54 -23.62 13.23 27.17
N PHE A 55 -22.55 13.82 27.70
CA PHE A 55 -21.25 13.92 27.04
C PHE A 55 -20.21 13.09 27.81
N SER A 56 -19.31 12.42 27.09
CA SER A 56 -18.13 11.79 27.69
C SER A 56 -17.11 12.84 28.15
N LYS A 57 -16.07 12.39 28.87
CA LYS A 57 -14.86 13.19 29.03
C LYS A 57 -14.16 13.38 27.68
N LEU A 58 -13.40 14.46 27.55
CA LEU A 58 -12.48 14.67 26.43
C LEU A 58 -11.47 13.52 26.39
N PHE A 59 -11.28 12.91 25.23
CA PHE A 59 -10.24 11.92 25.02
C PHE A 59 -9.45 12.23 23.75
N ASP A 60 -8.14 11.94 23.76
CA ASP A 60 -7.28 12.13 22.60
C ASP A 60 -7.48 11.00 21.59
N ILE A 61 -7.71 11.35 20.32
CA ILE A 61 -7.75 10.41 19.21
C ILE A 61 -6.30 10.17 18.76
N LYS A 62 -5.67 9.16 19.36
CA LYS A 62 -4.22 8.91 19.21
C LYS A 62 -3.85 8.15 17.94
N ARG A 63 -4.77 7.38 17.38
CA ARG A 63 -4.61 6.63 16.13
C ARG A 63 -5.96 6.57 15.47
N GLU A 64 -6.07 7.24 14.34
CA GLU A 64 -7.02 7.01 13.26
C GLU A 64 -7.09 8.30 12.45
N VAL A 65 -6.87 8.14 11.16
CA VAL A 65 -7.37 9.10 10.19
C VAL A 65 -8.89 9.12 10.36
N LYS A 66 -9.50 10.31 10.55
CA LYS A 66 -10.98 10.45 10.64
C LYS A 66 -11.65 9.58 9.57
N GLN A 67 -12.35 8.52 9.98
CA GLN A 67 -13.15 7.71 9.06
C GLN A 67 -14.17 8.64 8.37
N GLY A 68 -14.25 8.55 7.05
CA GLY A 68 -15.11 9.42 6.23
C GLY A 68 -14.48 10.72 5.74
N SER A 69 -13.20 10.98 5.99
CA SER A 69 -12.51 12.10 5.33
C SER A 69 -12.19 11.76 3.87
N THR A 70 -12.71 12.56 2.93
CA THR A 70 -12.39 12.52 1.49
C THR A 70 -10.90 12.77 1.20
N LEU A 71 -10.16 13.29 2.17
CA LEU A 71 -8.73 13.60 2.03
C LEU A 71 -7.84 12.37 2.27
N SER A 72 -8.29 11.42 3.09
CA SER A 72 -7.49 10.26 3.51
C SER A 72 -6.98 9.40 2.36
N PRO A 73 -7.81 9.03 1.36
CA PRO A 73 -7.32 8.26 0.21
C PRO A 73 -6.30 9.04 -0.62
N LYS A 74 -6.45 10.36 -0.72
CA LYS A 74 -5.51 11.23 -1.47
C LYS A 74 -4.16 11.31 -0.77
N LEU A 75 -4.16 11.46 0.56
CA LEU A 75 -2.93 11.48 1.34
C LEU A 75 -2.21 10.13 1.27
N PHE A 76 -2.95 9.03 1.27
CA PHE A 76 -2.36 7.72 1.06
C PHE A 76 -1.72 7.60 -0.33
N ASN A 77 -2.42 8.03 -1.39
CA ASN A 77 -1.82 8.03 -2.74
C ASN A 77 -0.53 8.84 -2.80
N ILE A 78 -0.48 10.01 -2.15
CA ILE A 78 0.76 10.81 -2.04
C ILE A 78 1.84 10.03 -1.27
N PHE A 79 1.46 9.37 -0.17
CA PHE A 79 2.36 8.60 0.68
C PHE A 79 3.06 7.46 -0.05
N ILE A 80 2.34 6.76 -0.94
CA ILE A 80 2.85 5.61 -1.68
C ILE A 80 3.40 5.96 -3.07
N ASN A 81 3.27 7.21 -3.53
CA ASN A 81 3.58 7.60 -4.91
C ASN A 81 5.03 7.31 -5.34
N ASP A 82 5.96 7.35 -4.40
CA ASP A 82 7.38 7.07 -4.63
C ASP A 82 7.71 5.57 -4.79
N VAL A 83 6.74 4.66 -4.61
CA VAL A 83 6.92 3.23 -4.87
C VAL A 83 7.34 2.95 -6.31
N VAL A 84 6.83 3.74 -7.27
CA VAL A 84 7.18 3.58 -8.69
C VAL A 84 8.67 3.85 -8.88
N ASN A 85 9.17 4.98 -8.37
CA ASN A 85 10.59 5.33 -8.43
C ASN A 85 11.46 4.31 -7.67
N PHE A 86 10.99 3.83 -6.51
CA PHE A 86 11.67 2.78 -5.75
C PHE A 86 11.87 1.51 -6.57
N LEU A 87 10.83 1.04 -7.26
CA LEU A 87 10.89 -0.14 -8.12
C LEU A 87 11.75 0.09 -9.36
N GLU A 88 11.69 1.26 -9.98
CA GLU A 88 12.50 1.60 -11.14
C GLU A 88 13.99 1.64 -10.81
N ASN A 89 14.36 2.25 -9.68
CA ASN A 89 15.74 2.33 -9.21
C ASN A 89 16.33 0.97 -8.79
N ARG A 90 15.48 -0.06 -8.62
CA ARG A 90 15.89 -1.44 -8.32
C ARG A 90 15.73 -2.39 -9.50
N TRP A 91 15.52 -1.85 -10.71
CA TRP A 91 15.34 -2.63 -11.94
C TRP A 91 14.26 -3.73 -11.80
N ALA A 92 13.15 -3.38 -11.15
CA ALA A 92 12.06 -4.31 -10.92
C ALA A 92 11.59 -4.96 -12.24
N PRO A 93 11.30 -6.28 -12.26
CA PRO A 93 10.77 -6.95 -13.43
C PRO A 93 9.49 -6.27 -13.94
N LYS A 94 9.39 -6.06 -15.26
CA LYS A 94 8.21 -5.45 -15.90
C LYS A 94 7.60 -6.40 -16.94
N VAL A 95 6.28 -6.42 -16.99
CA VAL A 95 5.48 -7.07 -18.04
C VAL A 95 5.10 -6.04 -19.09
N ILE A 96 5.14 -6.44 -20.37
CA ILE A 96 4.64 -5.60 -21.46
C ILE A 96 3.16 -5.89 -21.66
N LEU A 97 2.32 -4.87 -21.50
CA LEU A 97 0.88 -4.91 -21.76
C LEU A 97 0.55 -3.85 -22.81
N GLY A 98 0.36 -4.29 -24.05
CA GLY A 98 0.30 -3.38 -25.19
C GLY A 98 1.62 -2.62 -25.38
N THR A 99 1.57 -1.29 -25.27
CA THR A 99 2.75 -0.41 -25.35
C THR A 99 3.34 -0.06 -23.98
N GLN A 100 2.68 -0.45 -22.88
CA GLN A 100 3.09 -0.09 -21.53
C GLN A 100 3.93 -1.19 -20.87
N LYS A 101 4.89 -0.78 -20.03
CA LYS A 101 5.68 -1.68 -19.17
C LYS A 101 5.21 -1.53 -17.73
N LEU A 102 4.69 -2.60 -17.16
CA LEU A 102 4.02 -2.61 -15.86
C LEU A 102 4.69 -3.62 -14.92
N SER A 103 5.05 -3.20 -13.72
CA SER A 103 5.42 -4.07 -12.60
C SER A 103 4.34 -4.10 -11.52
N LEU A 104 3.53 -3.04 -11.47
CA LEU A 104 2.64 -2.69 -10.37
C LEU A 104 1.42 -1.93 -10.92
N LEU A 105 0.26 -2.17 -10.31
CA LEU A 105 -0.95 -1.36 -10.40
C LEU A 105 -1.34 -0.93 -8.98
N LEU A 106 -1.67 0.35 -8.83
CA LEU A 106 -2.09 0.94 -7.56
C LEU A 106 -3.53 1.41 -7.69
N PHE A 107 -4.38 0.98 -6.77
CA PHE A 107 -5.75 1.47 -6.67
C PHE A 107 -6.12 1.69 -5.22
N ALA A 108 -6.12 2.96 -4.79
CA ALA A 108 -6.31 3.33 -3.38
C ALA A 108 -5.36 2.53 -2.46
N ASP A 109 -5.88 1.68 -1.58
CA ASP A 109 -5.13 0.80 -0.68
C ASP A 109 -4.70 -0.54 -1.27
N ASP A 110 -5.12 -0.86 -2.49
CA ASP A 110 -4.81 -2.12 -3.13
C ASP A 110 -3.59 -1.98 -4.05
N ILE A 111 -2.66 -2.93 -3.89
CA ILE A 111 -1.43 -3.03 -4.67
C ILE A 111 -1.51 -4.33 -5.46
N ALA A 112 -1.56 -4.26 -6.79
CA ALA A 112 -1.52 -5.45 -7.64
C ALA A 112 -0.18 -5.56 -8.37
N LEU A 113 0.60 -6.58 -8.04
CA LEU A 113 1.86 -6.90 -8.70
C LEU A 113 1.61 -7.80 -9.90
N VAL A 114 2.31 -7.58 -11.01
CA VAL A 114 2.09 -8.34 -12.25
C VAL A 114 3.40 -8.86 -12.80
N ALA A 115 3.46 -10.16 -13.08
CA ALA A 115 4.64 -10.83 -13.60
C ALA A 115 4.30 -11.95 -14.58
N ASN A 116 5.22 -12.26 -15.50
CA ASN A 116 5.07 -13.37 -16.46
C ASN A 116 5.75 -14.67 -16.03
N LYS A 117 6.50 -14.63 -14.92
CA LYS A 117 7.23 -15.77 -14.36
C LYS A 117 7.10 -15.76 -12.83
N PRO A 118 7.01 -16.93 -12.18
CA PRO A 118 7.01 -17.03 -10.72
C PRO A 118 8.22 -16.36 -10.06
N GLN A 119 9.39 -16.47 -10.68
CA GLN A 119 10.63 -15.86 -10.17
C GLN A 119 10.54 -14.34 -10.16
N ASP A 120 10.05 -13.75 -11.25
CA ASP A 120 9.84 -12.30 -11.36
C ASP A 120 8.80 -11.82 -10.32
N LEU A 121 7.75 -12.61 -10.10
CA LEU A 121 6.73 -12.32 -9.10
C LEU A 121 7.30 -12.34 -7.68
N GLN A 122 8.13 -13.33 -7.35
CA GLN A 122 8.80 -13.39 -6.05
C GLN A 122 9.74 -12.21 -5.86
N THR A 123 10.49 -11.80 -6.90
CA THR A 123 11.33 -10.59 -6.84
C THR A 123 10.49 -9.34 -6.55
N LEU A 124 9.34 -9.18 -7.22
CA LEU A 124 8.43 -8.06 -6.96
C LEU A 124 7.88 -8.08 -5.53
N LEU A 125 7.51 -9.25 -5.02
CA LEU A 125 7.04 -9.41 -3.64
C LEU A 125 8.11 -8.97 -2.62
N ASN A 126 9.36 -9.41 -2.81
CA ASN A 126 10.46 -9.04 -1.92
C ASN A 126 10.73 -7.52 -1.94
N LEU A 127 10.69 -6.90 -3.13
CA LEU A 127 10.88 -5.46 -3.27
C LEU A 127 9.76 -4.66 -2.60
N ILE A 128 8.52 -5.12 -2.72
CA ILE A 128 7.38 -4.47 -2.08
C ILE A 128 7.41 -4.66 -0.56
N GLU A 129 7.83 -5.83 -0.07
CA GLU A 129 8.05 -6.04 1.36
C GLU A 129 9.11 -5.06 1.91
N GLU A 130 10.24 -4.90 1.22
CA GLU A 130 11.28 -3.92 1.58
C GLU A 130 10.71 -2.48 1.60
N TYR A 131 9.97 -2.10 0.54
CA TYR A 131 9.36 -0.78 0.44
C TYR A 131 8.37 -0.50 1.57
N LEU A 132 7.47 -1.45 1.86
CA LEU A 132 6.48 -1.30 2.91
C LEU A 132 7.14 -1.25 4.29
N HIS A 133 8.24 -1.98 4.50
CA HIS A 133 9.04 -1.89 5.71
C HIS A 133 9.62 -0.49 5.91
N ILE A 134 10.22 0.12 4.87
CA ILE A 134 10.71 1.51 4.90
C ILE A 134 9.58 2.49 5.23
N LYS A 135 8.40 2.26 4.65
CA LYS A 135 7.19 3.08 4.88
C LYS A 135 6.49 2.78 6.21
N LYS A 136 7.00 1.84 7.02
CA LYS A 136 6.38 1.34 8.26
C LYS A 136 4.94 0.84 8.06
N LEU A 137 4.65 0.34 6.87
CA LEU A 137 3.38 -0.30 6.53
C LEU A 137 3.49 -1.81 6.73
N ARG A 138 2.35 -2.44 7.01
CA ARG A 138 2.25 -3.89 7.15
C ARG A 138 1.27 -4.45 6.13
N LEU A 139 1.68 -5.51 5.45
CA LEU A 139 0.80 -6.27 4.57
C LEU A 139 -0.21 -7.07 5.38
N ASN A 140 -1.41 -7.20 4.84
CA ASN A 140 -2.33 -8.19 5.34
C ASN A 140 -2.20 -9.49 4.58
N THR A 141 -1.38 -10.37 5.12
CA THR A 141 -1.20 -11.72 4.59
C THR A 141 -2.53 -12.48 4.51
N GLU A 142 -3.46 -12.26 5.44
CA GLU A 142 -4.76 -12.93 5.45
C GLU A 142 -5.70 -12.52 4.31
N LYS A 143 -5.59 -11.28 3.81
CA LYS A 143 -6.41 -10.81 2.68
C LYS A 143 -5.66 -10.84 1.36
N SER A 144 -4.35 -11.01 1.36
CA SER A 144 -3.55 -10.96 0.14
C SER A 144 -3.77 -12.22 -0.68
N GLU A 145 -4.05 -12.06 -1.98
CA GLU A 145 -4.42 -13.15 -2.86
C GLU A 145 -3.49 -13.22 -4.08
N VAL A 146 -3.15 -14.45 -4.48
CA VAL A 146 -2.38 -14.73 -5.70
C VAL A 146 -3.34 -15.24 -6.76
N VAL A 147 -3.41 -14.54 -7.89
CA VAL A 147 -4.20 -14.93 -9.06
C VAL A 147 -3.26 -15.33 -10.19
N ILE A 148 -3.45 -16.53 -10.74
CA ILE A 148 -2.64 -17.03 -11.87
C ILE A 148 -3.49 -17.07 -13.13
N PHE A 149 -3.09 -16.29 -14.13
CA PHE A 149 -3.67 -16.27 -15.46
C PHE A 149 -2.92 -17.22 -16.41
N LYS A 150 -3.69 -18.09 -17.08
CA LYS A 150 -3.19 -18.99 -18.12
C LYS A 150 -4.13 -18.95 -19.33
N LYS A 151 -3.57 -18.90 -20.54
CA LYS A 151 -4.34 -18.99 -21.78
C LYS A 151 -4.71 -20.47 -22.04
N GLY A 152 -6.00 -20.84 -21.95
CA GLY A 152 -6.52 -22.20 -22.19
C GLY A 152 -7.14 -22.90 -20.96
N ARG A 153 -7.59 -24.16 -21.10
CA ARG A 153 -8.18 -24.96 -20.00
C ARG A 153 -7.19 -25.14 -18.83
N LEU A 154 -7.69 -25.07 -17.60
CA LEU A 154 -6.95 -25.43 -16.37
C LEU A 154 -6.59 -26.92 -16.42
N GLY A 155 -5.42 -27.25 -16.97
CA GLY A 155 -4.74 -28.50 -16.62
C GLY A 155 -4.22 -28.43 -15.19
N THR A 156 -4.01 -29.58 -14.56
CA THR A 156 -3.56 -29.79 -13.17
C THR A 156 -2.60 -28.69 -12.71
N MET A 157 -3.01 -27.92 -11.69
CA MET A 157 -2.16 -26.86 -11.13
C MET A 157 -0.85 -27.46 -10.66
N LYS A 158 0.28 -27.05 -11.24
CA LYS A 158 1.56 -27.25 -10.58
C LYS A 158 1.55 -26.36 -9.33
N ASN A 159 1.80 -26.95 -8.16
CA ASN A 159 1.97 -26.22 -6.91
C ASN A 159 3.08 -25.17 -7.09
N ILE A 160 2.70 -23.93 -7.37
CA ILE A 160 3.60 -22.79 -7.32
C ILE A 160 3.69 -22.42 -5.85
N ARG A 161 4.77 -22.85 -5.20
CA ARG A 161 5.13 -22.34 -3.88
C ARG A 161 5.72 -20.95 -4.08
N LEU A 162 4.88 -19.92 -3.99
CA LEU A 162 5.37 -18.59 -3.64
C LEU A 162 5.68 -18.62 -2.15
N ASN A 163 6.87 -18.16 -1.78
CA ASN A 163 7.17 -17.91 -0.39
C ASN A 163 6.44 -16.61 -0.02
N LEU A 164 5.14 -16.73 0.29
CA LEU A 164 4.38 -15.70 0.99
C LEU A 164 4.79 -15.61 2.48
N ILE A 165 5.92 -16.24 2.86
CA ILE A 165 6.59 -16.03 4.14
C ILE A 165 7.19 -14.62 4.10
N ILE A 166 6.30 -13.63 4.15
CA ILE A 166 6.61 -12.27 4.58
C ILE A 166 7.07 -12.47 6.02
N ARG A 167 8.35 -12.25 6.26
CA ARG A 167 8.94 -12.55 7.57
C ARG A 167 8.21 -11.66 8.56
N ASN A 168 7.41 -12.28 9.44
CA ASN A 168 6.87 -11.63 10.63
C ASN A 168 8.05 -11.19 11.49
N TYR A 169 8.61 -10.03 11.20
CA TYR A 169 9.55 -9.37 12.08
C TYR A 169 8.72 -8.69 13.17
N LEU A 170 8.77 -9.33 14.34
CA LEU A 170 8.31 -8.81 15.63
C LEU A 170 8.89 -7.41 15.88
#